data_AF-A0A937DWL3-F1
#
_entry.id   AF-A0A937DWL3-F1
#
_cell.length_a   1.000
_cell.length_b   1.000
_cell.length_c   1.000
_cell.angle_alpha   90.00
_cell.angle_beta   90.00
_cell.angle_gamma   90.00
#
_symmetry.space_group_name_H-M   'P 1'
#
loop_
_entity.id
_entity.type
_entity.pdbx_description
1 polymer ?
#
loop_
_entity_poly.entity_id
_entity_poly.type
_entity_poly.pdbx_seq_one_letter_code
_entity_poly.pdbx_strand_id
1 'polypeptide(L)'
;MAADNRIRIKLLSIVNGTYTNSEGESLFKELDKYLSGGQSVTIDFTDCHAVSSSFLNSSIGEIFMKYGYDSLKGRIGIVNSTKSQKKQISDYITYLKEETVGS
;
A
#
# COMPACT_ATOMS: atom_id res chain seq x y z
N MET A 1 21.28 -3.32 17.02
CA MET A 1 20.46 -3.05 15.82
C MET A 1 19.08 -3.63 16.10
N ALA A 2 18.05 -2.81 16.25
CA ALA A 2 16.69 -3.33 16.40
C ALA A 2 16.30 -4.00 15.08
N ALA A 3 15.87 -5.25 15.13
CA ALA A 3 15.26 -5.89 13.97
C ALA A 3 14.04 -5.03 13.57
N ASP A 4 13.96 -4.65 12.30
CA ASP A 4 12.80 -3.95 11.75
C ASP A 4 11.58 -4.88 11.86
N ASN A 5 10.80 -4.75 12.94
CA ASN A 5 9.73 -5.66 13.32
C ASN A 5 8.43 -5.44 12.51
N ARG A 6 8.57 -5.11 11.22
CA ARG A 6 7.45 -4.88 10.31
C ARG A 6 6.84 -6.19 9.86
N ILE A 7 5.51 -6.20 9.76
CA ILE A 7 4.79 -7.32 9.16
C ILE A 7 5.02 -7.30 7.66
N ARG A 8 5.54 -8.39 7.10
CA ARG A 8 5.74 -8.53 5.65
C ARG A 8 4.52 -9.18 5.01
N ILE A 9 3.91 -8.49 4.05
CA ILE A 9 2.80 -9.00 3.25
C ILE A 9 3.33 -9.32 1.86
N LYS A 10 3.40 -10.62 1.50
CA LYS A 10 3.67 -11.02 0.11
C LYS A 10 2.40 -10.78 -0.70
N LEU A 11 2.45 -9.87 -1.66
CA LEU A 11 1.24 -9.41 -2.33
C LEU A 11 0.54 -10.56 -3.07
N LEU A 12 1.28 -11.30 -3.87
CA LEU A 12 0.74 -12.44 -4.62
C LEU A 12 0.42 -13.68 -3.77
N SER A 13 0.57 -13.63 -2.44
CA SER A 13 0.00 -14.69 -1.57
C SER A 13 -1.42 -14.37 -1.10
N ILE A 14 -1.89 -13.13 -1.29
CA ILE A 14 -3.24 -12.69 -0.90
C ILE A 14 -4.11 -12.29 -2.10
N VAL A 15 -3.52 -12.10 -3.27
CA VAL A 15 -4.21 -11.75 -4.51
C VAL A 15 -3.62 -12.51 -5.71
N ASN A 16 -4.42 -12.69 -6.76
CA ASN A 16 -3.97 -13.32 -8.01
C ASN A 16 -3.23 -12.34 -8.94
N GLY A 17 -3.28 -11.05 -8.63
CA GLY A 17 -2.75 -9.96 -9.42
C GLY A 17 -3.06 -8.61 -8.78
N THR A 18 -2.78 -7.54 -9.51
CA THR A 18 -2.86 -6.15 -9.01
C THR A 18 -3.63 -5.28 -10.01
N TYR A 19 -4.72 -5.82 -10.54
CA TYR A 19 -5.42 -5.26 -11.69
C TYR A 19 -6.84 -4.79 -11.36
N THR A 20 -7.46 -5.38 -10.35
CA THR A 20 -8.89 -5.20 -10.06
C THR A 20 -9.15 -4.56 -8.70
N ASN A 21 -10.35 -4.04 -8.51
CA ASN A 21 -10.79 -3.48 -7.24
C ASN A 21 -10.86 -4.55 -6.14
N SER A 22 -11.33 -5.76 -6.44
CA SER A 22 -11.42 -6.85 -5.46
C SER A 22 -10.05 -7.31 -4.95
N GLU A 23 -9.03 -7.30 -5.81
CA GLU A 23 -7.64 -7.51 -5.40
C GLU A 23 -7.15 -6.35 -4.51
N GLY A 24 -7.50 -5.10 -4.87
CA GLY A 24 -7.20 -3.93 -4.04
C GLY A 24 -7.82 -4.02 -2.64
N GLU A 25 -9.11 -4.39 -2.56
CA GLU A 25 -9.82 -4.58 -1.30
C GLU A 25 -9.18 -5.66 -0.42
N SER A 26 -8.60 -6.69 -1.04
CA SER A 26 -7.91 -7.76 -0.33
C SER A 26 -6.63 -7.24 0.33
N LEU A 27 -5.85 -6.40 -0.37
CA LEU A 27 -4.72 -5.70 0.24
C LEU A 27 -5.18 -4.72 1.32
N PHE A 28 -6.25 -3.93 1.09
CA PHE A 28 -6.79 -3.01 2.08
C PHE A 28 -7.09 -3.71 3.41
N LYS A 29 -7.82 -4.84 3.37
CA LYS A 29 -8.19 -5.59 4.58
C LYS A 29 -6.96 -6.05 5.36
N GLU A 30 -5.93 -6.53 4.66
CA GLU A 30 -4.71 -7.01 5.30
C GLU A 30 -3.88 -5.85 5.88
N LEU A 31 -3.80 -4.70 5.19
CA LEU A 31 -3.18 -3.49 5.72
C LEU A 31 -3.91 -2.98 6.96
N ASP A 32 -5.25 -2.87 6.89
CA ASP A 32 -6.09 -2.33 7.95
C ASP A 32 -5.98 -3.16 9.24
N LYS A 33 -5.95 -4.49 9.11
CA LYS A 33 -5.75 -5.43 10.21
C LYS A 33 -4.50 -5.12 11.03
N TYR A 34 -3.35 -4.88 10.38
CA TYR A 34 -2.09 -4.63 11.09
C TYR A 34 -1.93 -3.16 11.50
N LEU A 35 -2.37 -2.23 10.65
CA LEU A 35 -2.24 -0.79 10.92
C LEU A 35 -3.15 -0.34 12.07
N SER A 36 -4.37 -0.88 12.17
CA SER A 36 -5.25 -0.64 13.32
C SER A 36 -4.66 -1.18 14.63
N GLY A 37 -3.87 -2.26 14.56
CA GLY A 37 -3.12 -2.82 15.69
C GLY A 37 -1.84 -2.06 16.07
N GLY A 38 -1.59 -0.89 15.48
CA GLY A 38 -0.40 -0.07 15.75
C GLY A 38 0.88 -0.58 15.09
N GLN A 39 0.80 -1.63 14.28
CA GLN A 39 1.98 -2.22 13.63
C GLN A 39 2.37 -1.41 12.38
N SER A 40 3.58 -1.68 11.90
CA SER A 40 4.06 -1.21 10.59
C SER A 40 4.15 -2.40 9.64
N VAL A 41 3.93 -2.13 8.36
CA VAL A 41 3.82 -3.15 7.30
C VAL A 41 4.82 -2.88 6.19
N THR A 42 5.31 -3.95 5.57
CA THR A 42 6.12 -3.92 4.36
C THR A 42 5.44 -4.78 3.29
N ILE A 43 5.05 -4.15 2.20
CA ILE A 43 4.41 -4.82 1.07
C ILE A 43 5.49 -5.32 0.13
N ASP A 44 5.46 -6.62 -0.15
CA ASP A 44 6.43 -7.31 -0.98
C ASP A 44 5.82 -7.60 -2.36
N PHE A 45 6.41 -6.96 -3.37
CA PHE A 45 5.98 -7.02 -4.77
C PHE A 45 6.71 -8.10 -5.59
N THR A 46 7.40 -9.06 -4.95
CA THR A 46 7.98 -10.20 -5.67
C THR A 46 6.95 -10.87 -6.58
N ASP A 47 7.35 -11.11 -7.83
CA ASP A 47 6.55 -11.66 -8.93
C ASP A 47 5.39 -10.77 -9.44
N CYS A 48 5.23 -9.56 -8.90
CA CYS A 48 4.24 -8.59 -9.38
C CYS A 48 4.80 -7.77 -10.54
N HIS A 49 4.14 -7.78 -11.70
CA HIS A 49 4.65 -7.15 -12.93
C HIS A 49 4.11 -5.75 -13.21
N ALA A 50 2.88 -5.44 -12.79
CA ALA A 50 2.22 -4.15 -13.00
C ALA A 50 1.36 -3.79 -11.79
N VAL A 51 0.77 -2.60 -11.77
CA VAL A 51 -0.26 -2.21 -10.79
C VAL A 51 -1.27 -1.32 -11.51
N SER A 52 -2.56 -1.59 -11.40
CA SER A 52 -3.59 -0.74 -11.99
C SER A 52 -4.05 0.37 -11.03
N SER A 53 -4.64 1.43 -11.58
CA SER A 53 -5.27 2.47 -10.76
C SER A 53 -6.46 1.93 -9.96
N SER A 54 -7.25 0.99 -10.52
CA SER A 54 -8.36 0.36 -9.79
C SER A 54 -7.88 -0.39 -8.55
N PHE A 55 -6.77 -1.12 -8.67
CA PHE A 55 -6.14 -1.77 -7.54
C PHE A 55 -5.64 -0.76 -6.50
N LEU A 56 -4.93 0.29 -6.93
CA LEU A 56 -4.41 1.32 -6.02
C LEU A 56 -5.53 2.05 -5.28
N ASN A 57 -6.58 2.44 -5.99
CA ASN A 57 -7.73 3.13 -5.42
C ASN A 57 -8.37 2.32 -4.30
N SER A 58 -8.70 1.05 -4.57
CA SER A 58 -9.33 0.16 -3.57
C SER A 58 -8.36 -0.39 -2.51
N SER A 59 -7.07 -0.04 -2.54
CA SER A 59 -6.06 -0.47 -1.56
C SER A 59 -5.41 0.71 -0.83
N ILE A 60 -4.35 1.27 -1.42
CA ILE A 60 -3.56 2.38 -0.88
C ILE A 60 -4.41 3.65 -0.82
N GLY A 61 -5.32 3.87 -1.77
CA GLY A 61 -6.25 5.00 -1.73
C GLY A 61 -7.11 4.96 -0.48
N GLU A 62 -7.90 3.89 -0.32
CA GLU A 62 -8.77 3.69 0.83
C GLU A 62 -8.02 3.71 2.18
N ILE A 63 -6.82 3.13 2.26
CA ILE A 63 -6.07 3.14 3.52
C ILE A 63 -5.60 4.56 3.91
N PHE A 64 -5.19 5.37 2.93
CA PHE A 64 -4.81 6.77 3.17
C PHE A 64 -6.01 7.63 3.51
N MET A 65 -7.17 7.39 2.88
CA MET A 65 -8.42 8.07 3.24
C MET A 65 -8.85 7.74 4.67
N LYS A 66 -8.68 6.49 5.11
CA LYS A 66 -9.08 6.05 6.46
C LYS A 66 -8.19 6.61 7.57
N TYR A 67 -6.87 6.60 7.38
CA TYR A 67 -5.91 6.93 8.44
C TYR A 67 -5.27 8.31 8.29
N GLY A 68 -5.33 8.91 7.11
CA GLY A 68 -4.60 10.14 6.79
C GLY A 68 -3.12 9.88 6.45
N TYR A 69 -2.57 10.75 5.60
CA TYR A 69 -1.19 10.65 5.12
C TYR A 69 -0.16 10.65 6.27
N ASP A 70 -0.27 11.61 7.19
CA ASP A 70 0.73 11.79 8.24
C ASP A 70 0.78 10.61 9.22
N SER A 71 -0.36 9.99 9.51
CA SER A 71 -0.44 8.83 10.40
C SER A 71 0.14 7.55 9.77
N LEU A 72 0.21 7.46 8.44
CA LEU A 72 0.77 6.31 7.73
C LEU A 72 2.24 6.50 7.32
N LYS A 73 2.74 7.74 7.37
CA LYS A 73 4.11 8.07 7.00
C LYS A 73 5.11 7.20 7.79
N GLY A 74 5.93 6.45 7.07
CA GLY A 74 6.94 5.56 7.65
C GLY A 74 6.41 4.21 8.16
N ARG A 75 5.08 4.03 8.27
CA ARG A 75 4.44 2.77 8.70
C ARG A 75 4.20 1.79 7.58
N ILE A 76 4.10 2.26 6.34
CA ILE A 76 3.98 1.42 5.14
C ILE A 76 5.29 1.49 4.35
N GLY A 77 5.94 0.34 4.18
CA GLY A 77 7.11 0.16 3.33
C GLY A 77 6.80 -0.68 2.10
N ILE A 78 7.64 -0.57 1.07
CA ILE A 78 7.53 -1.34 -0.17
C ILE A 78 8.89 -1.95 -0.51
N VAL A 79 8.92 -3.25 -0.79
CA VAL A 79 10.11 -4.00 -1.20
C VAL A 79 9.86 -4.84 -2.45
N ASN A 80 10.95 -5.25 -3.12
CA ASN A 80 10.95 -6.08 -4.33
C ASN A 80 10.06 -5.56 -5.48
N SER A 81 9.82 -4.25 -5.53
CA SER A 81 9.14 -3.59 -6.63
C SER A 81 10.11 -3.05 -7.66
N THR A 82 9.66 -2.99 -8.91
CA THR A 82 10.39 -2.34 -10.00
C THR A 82 10.44 -0.82 -9.80
N LYS A 83 11.38 -0.14 -10.49
CA LYS A 83 11.45 1.33 -10.46
C LYS A 83 10.16 1.99 -10.94
N SER A 84 9.51 1.40 -11.95
CA SER A 84 8.24 1.90 -12.50
C SER A 84 7.11 1.80 -11.47
N GLN A 85 6.97 0.65 -10.79
CA GLN A 85 5.98 0.48 -9.73
C GLN A 85 6.22 1.44 -8.57
N LYS A 86 7.47 1.59 -8.11
CA LYS A 86 7.81 2.56 -7.06
C LYS A 86 7.42 3.98 -7.45
N LYS A 87 7.71 4.37 -8.70
CA LYS A 87 7.34 5.69 -9.21
C LYS A 87 5.82 5.86 -9.23
N GLN A 88 5.09 4.91 -9.82
CA GLN A 88 3.64 4.96 -9.92
C GLN A 88 2.97 5.09 -8.54
N ILE A 89 3.41 4.30 -7.56
CA ILE A 89 2.87 4.34 -6.20
C ILE A 89 3.24 5.66 -5.51
N SER A 90 4.46 6.16 -5.69
CA SER A 90 4.90 7.44 -5.14
C SER A 90 4.12 8.62 -5.73
N ASP A 91 3.92 8.63 -7.04
CA ASP A 91 3.13 9.65 -7.75
C ASP A 91 1.68 9.63 -7.22
N TYR A 92 1.10 8.43 -7.08
CA TYR A 92 -0.26 8.24 -6.55
C TYR A 92 -0.42 8.73 -5.11
N ILE A 93 0.51 8.40 -4.21
CA ILE A 93 0.49 8.90 -2.83
C ILE A 93 0.65 10.42 -2.77
N THR A 94 1.47 10.99 -3.66
CA THR A 94 1.65 12.45 -3.76
C THR A 94 0.35 13.13 -4.18
N TYR A 95 -0.32 12.59 -5.20
CA TYR A 95 -1.64 13.04 -5.64
C TYR A 95 -2.67 13.01 -4.50
N LEU A 96 -2.79 11.91 -3.75
CA LEU A 96 -3.71 11.81 -2.61
C LEU A 96 -3.42 12.84 -1.51
N LYS A 97 -2.14 13.11 -1.26
CA LYS A 97 -1.72 14.12 -0.28
C LYS A 97 -2.16 15.53 -0.71
N GLU A 98 -2.05 15.84 -1.99
CA GLU A 98 -2.42 17.14 -2.53
C GLU A 98 -3.94 17.36 -2.52
N GLU A 99 -4.74 16.33 -2.84
CA GLU A 99 -6.20 16.41 -2.74
C GLU A 99 -6.72 16.62 -1.31
N THR A 100 -6.12 15.95 -0.33
CA THR A 100 -6.58 16.00 1.07
C THR A 100 -6.19 17.28 1.82
N VAL A 101 -5.21 18.05 1.32
CA VAL A 101 -4.79 19.35 1.88
C VAL A 101 -5.54 20.52 1.22
N GLY A 102 -6.21 20.28 0.09
CA GLY A 102 -6.97 21.29 -0.67
C GLY A 102 -8.44 21.45 -0.29
N SER A 103 -8.92 20.79 0.78
CA SER A 103 -10.32 20.82 1.23
C SER A 103 -10.50 21.49 2.59
#